data_AF-A0A959YV89-F1
#
_entry.id   AF-A0A959YV89-F1
#
_cell.length_a   1.000
_cell.length_b   1.000
_cell.length_c   1.000
_cell.angle_alpha   90.00
_cell.angle_beta   90.00
_cell.angle_gamma   90.00
#
_symmetry.space_group_name_H-M   'P 1'
#
loop_
_entity.id
_entity.type
_entity.pdbx_description
1 polymer ?
#
loop_
_entity_poly.entity_id
_entity_poly.type
_entity_poly.pdbx_seq_one_letter_code
_entity_poly.pdbx_strand_id
1 'polypeptide(L)'
;MKFNPTKFLLGAGLALACTAADAQLLEDIIVETYYISDADDATDTDGGTLPAGSTTYRVFVDMAPGANLETVYGAPAHTLFINSTTGFFNNEDRGETTGEAIGNNRLGDNTVAVDSWVSFGGASSARLGVLKTADTDGSIVGGANNDGGSAGIATGLLKNADPNAGIPLTTADGLILGTAAGVTLLPGAGDFAMFADANSTTNYSTNSGGWTVLGGAPGVDQAGTNRILIGQFTVLAGGQLSFELNMRINDGQGNFVDFVANNPTGNEVVHPGLTFPQALDCEGTPGGTALPGSPCDDGMASTGDDTWDANCNCVGLLIDCEGTPGGTALPGSACDDGLATTGDDTWDANCNCVGLLIDCEGIPGGGALPGMACDDGMATTGSDTWDANCNCV
;
A
#
# COMPACT_ATOMS: atom_id res chain seq x y z
N MET A 1 52.01 -22.26 17.34
CA MET A 1 52.40 -22.12 15.92
C MET A 1 51.80 -23.27 15.14
N LYS A 2 51.04 -22.92 14.10
CA LYS A 2 50.70 -23.67 12.88
C LYS A 2 49.90 -24.98 13.01
N PHE A 3 48.58 -24.80 12.90
CA PHE A 3 47.62 -25.78 12.37
C PHE A 3 47.88 -26.10 10.89
N ASN A 4 47.65 -27.37 10.53
CA ASN A 4 47.27 -27.89 9.20
C ASN A 4 46.74 -29.34 9.42
N PRO A 5 45.93 -30.00 8.56
CA PRO A 5 45.22 -29.56 7.34
C PRO A 5 43.75 -30.07 7.19
N THR A 6 43.09 -29.69 6.08
CA THR A 6 42.07 -30.47 5.32
C THR A 6 40.67 -30.78 5.90
N LYS A 7 39.60 -30.20 5.33
CA LYS A 7 38.71 -30.84 4.31
C LYS A 7 37.45 -30.00 4.00
N PHE A 8 37.17 -29.87 2.70
CA PHE A 8 35.88 -29.84 1.99
C PHE A 8 34.63 -29.26 2.69
N LEU A 9 34.03 -28.26 2.05
CA LEU A 9 32.61 -28.32 1.64
C LEU A 9 32.40 -27.42 0.42
N LEU A 10 32.03 -28.06 -0.69
CA LEU A 10 31.38 -27.47 -1.84
C LEU A 10 30.01 -26.94 -1.35
N GLY A 11 29.75 -25.65 -1.50
CA GLY A 11 28.44 -25.06 -1.23
C GLY A 11 28.06 -24.20 -2.44
N ALA A 12 27.17 -24.75 -3.28
CA ALA A 12 26.55 -24.03 -4.37
C ALA A 12 25.76 -22.83 -3.82
N GLY A 13 26.16 -21.63 -4.20
CA GLY A 13 25.49 -20.39 -3.82
C GLY A 13 25.60 -19.39 -4.96
N LEU A 14 25.07 -19.75 -6.12
CA LEU A 14 24.94 -18.84 -7.26
C LEU A 14 23.63 -19.14 -7.99
N ALA A 15 22.52 -18.72 -7.38
CA ALA A 15 21.23 -18.49 -8.03
C ALA A 15 20.23 -18.00 -6.97
N LEU A 16 20.26 -16.71 -6.62
CA LEU A 16 19.09 -15.95 -6.11
C LEU A 16 19.47 -14.48 -5.86
N ALA A 17 19.90 -13.75 -6.89
CA ALA A 17 20.17 -12.32 -6.77
C ALA A 17 19.54 -11.47 -7.89
N CYS A 18 18.73 -12.07 -8.76
CA CYS A 18 18.17 -11.39 -9.95
C CYS A 18 16.64 -11.25 -9.92
N THR A 19 16.00 -11.28 -8.76
CA THR A 19 14.54 -11.06 -8.64
C THR A 19 14.16 -9.89 -7.73
N ALA A 20 15.11 -9.31 -7.00
CA ALA A 20 14.83 -8.20 -6.08
C ALA A 20 15.06 -6.82 -6.72
N ALA A 21 15.92 -6.71 -7.73
CA ALA A 21 16.25 -5.42 -8.36
C ALA A 21 15.13 -4.93 -9.31
N ASP A 22 14.50 -5.84 -10.06
CA ASP A 22 13.44 -5.50 -11.02
C ASP A 22 12.12 -5.10 -10.33
N ALA A 23 11.81 -5.69 -9.17
CA ALA A 23 10.62 -5.35 -8.38
C ALA A 23 10.69 -3.95 -7.73
N GLN A 24 11.83 -3.26 -7.80
CA GLN A 24 12.07 -1.97 -7.17
C GLN A 24 11.98 -0.78 -8.15
N LEU A 25 11.66 -0.98 -9.44
CA LEU A 25 11.64 0.11 -10.41
C LEU A 25 10.54 1.16 -10.15
N LEU A 26 9.41 0.74 -9.56
CA LEU A 26 8.36 1.63 -9.06
C LEU A 26 8.50 1.72 -7.54
N GLU A 27 8.73 2.93 -7.02
CA GLU A 27 8.87 3.19 -5.58
C GLU A 27 7.55 3.65 -4.96
N ASP A 28 6.80 4.54 -5.63
CA ASP A 28 5.51 5.03 -5.15
C ASP A 28 4.65 5.67 -6.26
N ILE A 29 3.36 5.85 -5.97
CA ILE A 29 2.44 6.71 -6.72
C ILE A 29 1.95 7.82 -5.78
N ILE A 30 2.35 9.06 -6.08
CA ILE A 30 2.08 10.21 -5.21
C ILE A 30 0.92 11.01 -5.81
N VAL A 31 -0.14 11.22 -5.03
CA VAL A 31 -1.25 12.10 -5.41
C VAL A 31 -1.18 13.38 -4.58
N GLU A 32 -0.84 14.49 -5.23
CA GLU A 32 -0.80 15.82 -4.62
C GLU A 32 -2.13 16.54 -4.85
N THR A 33 -2.74 17.06 -3.78
CA THR A 33 -3.79 18.08 -3.91
C THR A 33 -3.15 19.40 -4.34
N TYR A 34 -3.16 19.65 -5.64
CA TYR A 34 -2.48 20.78 -6.27
C TYR A 34 -3.18 22.12 -5.97
N TYR A 35 -4.50 22.16 -6.07
CA TYR A 35 -5.29 23.39 -5.81
C TYR A 35 -6.72 23.06 -5.40
N ILE A 36 -7.33 23.94 -4.59
CA ILE A 36 -8.76 23.91 -4.27
C ILE A 36 -9.32 25.28 -4.64
N SER A 37 -10.28 25.32 -5.56
CA SER A 37 -10.86 26.58 -6.05
C SER A 37 -11.69 27.29 -4.99
N ASP A 38 -11.75 28.61 -5.07
CA ASP A 38 -12.54 29.46 -4.19
C ASP A 38 -13.64 30.23 -4.94
N ALA A 39 -14.27 31.18 -4.24
CA ALA A 39 -15.35 31.98 -4.80
C ALA A 39 -14.89 32.97 -5.88
N ASP A 40 -13.62 33.40 -5.85
CA ASP A 40 -13.08 34.29 -6.89
C ASP A 40 -12.84 33.49 -8.18
N ASP A 41 -12.33 32.27 -8.08
CA ASP A 41 -12.16 31.37 -9.25
C ASP A 41 -13.49 31.08 -9.95
N ALA A 42 -14.56 30.91 -9.18
CA ALA A 42 -15.91 30.67 -9.71
C ALA A 42 -16.54 31.87 -10.43
N THR A 43 -15.89 33.04 -10.40
CA THR A 43 -16.35 34.21 -11.16
C THR A 43 -15.92 34.16 -12.62
N ASP A 44 -14.94 33.33 -12.98
CA ASP A 44 -14.51 33.16 -14.35
C ASP A 44 -15.55 32.42 -15.20
N THR A 45 -15.71 32.91 -16.42
CA THR A 45 -16.62 32.33 -17.42
C THR A 45 -15.95 32.18 -18.78
N ASP A 46 -14.74 32.72 -18.96
CA ASP A 46 -14.03 32.63 -20.23
C ASP A 46 -13.43 31.24 -20.42
N GLY A 47 -12.84 30.67 -19.36
CA GLY A 47 -12.32 29.30 -19.34
C GLY A 47 -13.37 28.23 -19.01
N GLY A 48 -14.66 28.57 -19.03
CA GLY A 48 -15.72 27.77 -18.43
C GLY A 48 -15.84 28.01 -16.92
N THR A 49 -16.91 27.49 -16.30
CA THR A 49 -17.17 27.72 -14.87
C THR A 49 -16.49 26.67 -14.01
N LEU A 50 -15.56 27.09 -13.16
CA LEU A 50 -14.94 26.28 -12.11
C LEU A 50 -15.61 26.55 -10.75
N PRO A 51 -16.53 25.69 -10.26
CA PRO A 51 -17.21 25.95 -8.99
C PRO A 51 -16.23 26.00 -7.81
N ALA A 52 -16.50 26.86 -6.83
CA ALA A 52 -15.73 26.91 -5.58
C ALA A 52 -15.77 25.55 -4.85
N GLY A 53 -14.62 25.11 -4.34
CA GLY A 53 -14.44 23.80 -3.70
C GLY A 53 -14.15 22.66 -4.69
N SER A 54 -13.92 22.95 -5.97
CA SER A 54 -13.37 21.97 -6.92
C SER A 54 -11.90 21.72 -6.59
N THR A 55 -11.42 20.49 -6.79
CA THR A 55 -10.08 20.07 -6.37
C THR A 55 -9.27 19.59 -7.56
N THR A 56 -8.11 20.20 -7.78
CA THR A 56 -7.12 19.76 -8.77
C THR A 56 -6.12 18.83 -8.10
N TYR A 57 -5.96 17.64 -8.67
CA TYR A 57 -4.99 16.63 -8.24
C TYR A 57 -3.87 16.53 -9.28
N ARG A 58 -2.63 16.33 -8.83
CA ARG A 58 -1.51 15.91 -9.67
C ARG A 58 -1.05 14.53 -9.26
N VAL A 59 -0.85 13.64 -10.24
CA VAL A 59 -0.43 12.24 -9.99
C VAL A 59 1.00 12.06 -10.49
N PHE A 60 1.91 11.72 -9.59
CA PHE A 60 3.31 11.46 -9.88
C PHE A 60 3.64 9.99 -9.72
N VAL A 61 4.56 9.51 -10.54
CA VAL A 61 5.20 8.21 -10.39
C VAL A 61 6.59 8.43 -9.82
N ASP A 62 6.88 7.87 -8.64
CA ASP A 62 8.23 7.84 -8.05
C ASP A 62 8.91 6.55 -8.45
N MET A 63 10.04 6.65 -9.15
CA MET A 63 10.75 5.51 -9.73
C MET A 63 12.12 5.34 -9.09
N ALA A 64 12.71 4.17 -9.23
CA ALA A 64 14.12 3.99 -8.87
C ALA A 64 15.03 4.91 -9.70
N PRO A 65 16.16 5.38 -9.15
CA PRO A 65 17.13 6.18 -9.89
C PRO A 65 17.58 5.52 -11.21
N GLY A 66 17.50 6.27 -12.32
CA GLY A 66 17.89 5.81 -13.66
C GLY A 66 16.79 5.09 -14.44
N ALA A 67 15.67 4.75 -13.80
CA ALA A 67 14.52 4.17 -14.46
C ALA A 67 13.75 5.19 -15.33
N ASN A 68 13.02 4.71 -16.32
CA ASN A 68 12.21 5.54 -17.21
C ASN A 68 10.81 4.95 -17.35
N LEU A 69 9.78 5.77 -17.17
CA LEU A 69 8.41 5.38 -17.45
C LEU A 69 8.25 5.30 -18.96
N GLU A 70 7.69 4.23 -19.50
CA GLU A 70 7.44 4.08 -20.95
C GLU A 70 5.99 4.31 -21.31
N THR A 71 5.09 3.68 -20.57
CA THR A 71 3.67 3.62 -20.94
C THR A 71 2.83 3.54 -19.68
N VAL A 72 1.71 4.27 -19.65
CA VAL A 72 0.56 3.99 -18.77
C VAL A 72 -0.51 3.34 -19.64
N TYR A 73 -0.97 2.14 -19.29
CA TYR A 73 -1.78 1.31 -20.18
C TYR A 73 -2.98 0.63 -19.51
N GLY A 74 -3.97 0.35 -20.34
CA GLY A 74 -5.00 -0.66 -20.11
C GLY A 74 -4.82 -1.83 -21.08
N ALA A 75 -4.99 -3.04 -20.56
CA ALA A 75 -4.92 -4.31 -21.28
C ALA A 75 -6.16 -5.17 -20.94
N PRO A 76 -6.45 -6.24 -21.71
CA PRO A 76 -7.66 -7.04 -21.48
C PRO A 76 -7.80 -7.63 -20.06
N ALA A 77 -6.68 -7.89 -19.38
CA ALA A 77 -6.63 -8.37 -18.00
C ALA A 77 -6.50 -7.24 -16.95
N HIS A 78 -6.17 -6.03 -17.38
CA HIS A 78 -5.84 -4.89 -16.51
C HIS A 78 -6.49 -3.63 -17.05
N THR A 79 -7.65 -3.26 -16.51
CA THR A 79 -8.35 -2.07 -16.97
C THR A 79 -7.61 -0.83 -16.46
N LEU A 80 -7.43 0.16 -17.32
CA LEU A 80 -6.99 1.50 -16.94
C LEU A 80 -8.23 2.37 -16.81
N PHE A 81 -8.42 3.05 -15.69
CA PHE A 81 -9.48 4.05 -15.56
C PHE A 81 -9.08 5.25 -14.70
N ILE A 82 -9.71 6.39 -15.00
CA ILE A 82 -9.62 7.63 -14.23
C ILE A 82 -11.04 8.19 -14.13
N ASN A 83 -11.56 8.26 -12.91
CA ASN A 83 -12.96 8.55 -12.62
C ASN A 83 -13.10 9.78 -11.72
N SER A 84 -14.15 10.55 -11.98
CA SER A 84 -14.70 11.54 -11.07
C SER A 84 -16.15 11.20 -10.76
N THR A 85 -16.59 11.46 -9.53
CA THR A 85 -18.01 11.30 -9.15
C THR A 85 -18.89 12.49 -9.57
N THR A 86 -18.29 13.63 -9.94
CA THR A 86 -18.99 14.86 -10.35
C THR A 86 -18.64 15.33 -11.76
N GLY A 87 -17.60 14.76 -12.36
CA GLY A 87 -17.02 15.19 -13.63
C GLY A 87 -15.68 15.90 -13.47
N PHE A 88 -15.00 16.09 -14.59
CA PHE A 88 -13.74 16.80 -14.73
C PHE A 88 -13.98 18.20 -15.28
N PHE A 89 -13.30 19.16 -14.66
CA PHE A 89 -13.15 20.49 -15.22
C PHE A 89 -12.08 20.45 -16.31
N ASN A 90 -12.41 20.97 -17.48
CA ASN A 90 -11.44 21.30 -18.50
C ASN A 90 -11.68 22.72 -18.99
N ASN A 91 -10.61 23.47 -19.16
CA ASN A 91 -10.69 24.87 -19.51
C ASN A 91 -11.21 25.04 -20.94
N GLU A 92 -12.34 25.70 -21.10
CA GLU A 92 -13.05 25.81 -22.39
C GLU A 92 -12.40 26.79 -23.38
N ASP A 93 -11.43 27.60 -22.94
CA ASP A 93 -10.70 28.54 -23.82
C ASP A 93 -9.40 27.92 -24.36
N ARG A 94 -8.61 27.27 -23.49
CA ARG A 94 -7.24 26.81 -23.81
C ARG A 94 -6.88 25.45 -23.17
N GLY A 95 -7.88 24.65 -22.78
CA GLY A 95 -7.64 23.29 -22.29
C GLY A 95 -7.05 22.40 -23.38
N GLU A 96 -6.26 21.41 -22.97
CA GLU A 96 -5.55 20.52 -23.88
C GLU A 96 -5.51 19.10 -23.31
N THR A 97 -5.53 18.09 -24.17
CA THR A 97 -5.53 16.68 -23.69
C THR A 97 -4.23 16.25 -23.00
N THR A 98 -3.11 16.94 -23.27
CA THR A 98 -1.80 16.62 -22.71
C THR A 98 -1.12 17.84 -22.10
N GLY A 99 -0.41 17.63 -20.98
CA GLY A 99 0.18 18.73 -20.23
C GLY A 99 1.21 19.54 -21.01
N GLU A 100 2.01 18.91 -21.88
CA GLU A 100 2.99 19.60 -22.72
C GLU A 100 2.37 20.44 -23.83
N ALA A 101 1.08 20.24 -24.15
CA ALA A 101 0.35 21.02 -25.15
C ALA A 101 -0.16 22.35 -24.59
N ILE A 102 -0.34 22.47 -23.27
CA ILE A 102 -0.71 23.74 -22.62
C ILE A 102 0.35 24.79 -22.93
N GLY A 103 -0.06 25.92 -23.51
CA GLY A 103 0.88 27.00 -23.82
C GLY A 103 1.48 27.62 -22.56
N ASN A 104 2.82 27.64 -22.41
CA ASN A 104 3.46 28.26 -21.23
C ASN A 104 3.05 29.73 -21.03
N ASN A 105 2.77 30.46 -22.12
CA ASN A 105 2.30 31.85 -22.06
C ASN A 105 0.81 32.00 -21.67
N ARG A 106 0.12 30.90 -21.37
CA ARG A 106 -1.30 30.84 -20.99
C ARG A 106 -1.51 30.42 -19.54
N LEU A 107 -0.46 30.02 -18.83
CA LEU A 107 -0.56 29.57 -17.44
C LEU A 107 -1.10 30.65 -16.47
N GLY A 108 -0.94 31.92 -16.83
CA GLY A 108 -1.52 33.06 -16.10
C GLY A 108 -2.90 33.49 -16.60
N ASP A 109 -3.47 32.84 -17.60
CA ASP A 109 -4.77 33.22 -18.16
C ASP A 109 -5.87 32.45 -17.39
N ASN A 110 -6.86 33.18 -16.87
CA ASN A 110 -8.07 32.67 -16.22
C ASN A 110 -7.83 31.45 -15.28
N THR A 111 -8.37 30.28 -15.62
CA THR A 111 -8.24 29.01 -14.91
C THR A 111 -7.46 27.96 -15.73
N VAL A 112 -6.71 28.34 -16.77
CA VAL A 112 -5.98 27.40 -17.66
C VAL A 112 -5.05 26.48 -16.86
N ALA A 113 -4.34 27.01 -15.86
CA ALA A 113 -3.36 26.23 -15.10
C ALA A 113 -3.96 25.06 -14.29
N VAL A 114 -5.28 25.01 -14.13
CA VAL A 114 -6.01 23.92 -13.45
C VAL A 114 -6.86 23.09 -14.41
N ASP A 115 -6.52 23.09 -15.70
CA ASP A 115 -7.08 22.15 -16.68
C ASP A 115 -6.78 20.68 -16.32
N SER A 116 -7.58 19.73 -16.82
CA SER A 116 -7.30 18.29 -16.64
C SER A 116 -6.65 17.70 -17.88
N TRP A 117 -5.57 16.94 -17.71
CA TRP A 117 -4.80 16.36 -18.80
C TRP A 117 -3.94 15.18 -18.32
N VAL A 118 -3.49 14.36 -19.28
CA VAL A 118 -2.45 13.34 -19.04
C VAL A 118 -1.06 13.84 -19.45
N SER A 119 0.00 13.22 -18.97
CA SER A 119 1.36 13.68 -19.23
C SER A 119 2.43 12.61 -19.07
N PHE A 120 3.65 12.95 -19.51
CA PHE A 120 4.93 12.36 -19.14
C PHE A 120 5.90 13.48 -18.75
N GLY A 121 5.63 14.12 -17.62
CA GLY A 121 6.44 15.16 -16.99
C GLY A 121 6.11 16.59 -17.41
N GLY A 122 5.49 16.80 -18.57
CA GLY A 122 5.13 18.12 -19.08
C GLY A 122 3.91 18.70 -18.37
N ALA A 123 3.99 19.96 -17.96
CA ALA A 123 2.86 20.72 -17.44
C ALA A 123 2.57 22.00 -18.26
N SER A 124 3.46 22.32 -19.21
CA SER A 124 3.20 23.21 -20.34
C SER A 124 4.28 22.98 -21.41
N SER A 125 4.18 23.70 -22.53
CA SER A 125 5.17 23.68 -23.61
C SER A 125 6.58 24.13 -23.20
N ALA A 126 6.77 24.71 -22.02
CA ALA A 126 8.08 25.09 -21.48
C ALA A 126 8.26 24.84 -19.97
N ARG A 127 7.37 24.04 -19.36
CA ARG A 127 7.45 23.69 -17.93
C ARG A 127 7.29 22.19 -17.72
N LEU A 128 8.11 21.68 -16.82
CA LEU A 128 7.93 20.36 -16.22
C LEU A 128 7.17 20.51 -14.90
N GLY A 129 6.30 19.54 -14.61
CA GLY A 129 5.59 19.49 -13.34
C GLY A 129 6.40 18.78 -12.27
N VAL A 130 6.50 19.40 -11.10
CA VAL A 130 7.08 18.84 -9.87
C VAL A 130 6.11 19.02 -8.70
N LEU A 131 6.34 18.29 -7.61
CA LEU A 131 5.65 18.56 -6.35
C LEU A 131 5.93 19.99 -5.92
N LYS A 132 4.97 20.68 -5.30
CA LYS A 132 5.15 22.08 -4.86
C LYS A 132 6.23 22.22 -3.79
N THR A 133 6.55 21.15 -3.06
CA THR A 133 7.66 21.11 -2.11
C THR A 133 9.04 21.03 -2.77
N ALA A 134 9.10 20.60 -4.04
CA ALA A 134 10.30 20.51 -4.84
C ALA A 134 10.45 21.69 -5.82
N ASP A 135 9.46 22.57 -5.88
CA ASP A 135 9.53 23.81 -6.65
C ASP A 135 10.42 24.83 -5.94
N THR A 136 11.46 25.24 -6.65
CA THR A 136 12.49 26.16 -6.15
C THR A 136 12.56 27.47 -6.91
N ASP A 137 11.76 27.65 -7.98
CA ASP A 137 11.81 28.84 -8.84
C ASP A 137 10.64 29.82 -8.63
N GLY A 138 9.69 29.44 -7.78
CA GLY A 138 8.67 30.32 -7.23
C GLY A 138 7.33 30.08 -7.91
N SER A 139 6.69 31.14 -8.38
CA SER A 139 5.41 30.99 -9.05
C SER A 139 5.31 31.92 -10.26
N ILE A 140 4.78 31.36 -11.34
CA ILE A 140 4.27 32.03 -12.53
C ILE A 140 2.76 31.81 -12.71
N VAL A 141 2.08 31.22 -11.71
CA VAL A 141 0.65 30.90 -11.70
C VAL A 141 -0.05 31.60 -10.54
N GLY A 142 -1.28 32.06 -10.78
CA GLY A 142 -2.16 32.53 -9.72
C GLY A 142 -1.75 33.86 -9.07
N GLY A 143 -2.68 34.44 -8.32
CA GLY A 143 -2.49 35.74 -7.68
C GLY A 143 -2.00 36.80 -8.67
N ALA A 144 -0.94 37.53 -8.33
CA ALA A 144 -0.38 38.56 -9.20
C ALA A 144 0.15 38.07 -10.57
N ASN A 145 0.34 36.76 -10.72
CA ASN A 145 0.75 36.14 -11.99
C ASN A 145 -0.44 35.74 -12.88
N ASN A 146 -1.67 35.97 -12.43
CA ASN A 146 -2.88 35.63 -13.15
C ASN A 146 -3.66 36.89 -13.57
N ASP A 147 -4.33 36.84 -14.72
CA ASP A 147 -5.03 37.97 -15.32
C ASP A 147 -6.36 38.36 -14.64
N GLY A 148 -6.83 37.55 -13.68
CA GLY A 148 -8.07 37.80 -12.94
C GLY A 148 -9.33 37.30 -13.62
N GLY A 149 -9.20 36.58 -14.75
CA GLY A 149 -10.29 36.01 -15.54
C GLY A 149 -11.31 37.03 -16.04
N SER A 150 -12.47 36.53 -16.46
CA SER A 150 -13.54 37.34 -17.06
C SER A 150 -14.11 38.42 -16.12
N ALA A 151 -14.01 38.20 -14.80
CA ALA A 151 -14.42 39.17 -13.78
C ALA A 151 -13.37 40.25 -13.49
N GLY A 152 -12.14 40.12 -14.02
CA GLY A 152 -11.07 41.09 -13.84
C GLY A 152 -10.66 41.27 -12.37
N ILE A 153 -10.56 40.17 -11.62
CA ILE A 153 -10.16 40.20 -10.21
C ILE A 153 -8.76 40.80 -10.11
N ALA A 154 -8.66 42.00 -9.52
CA ALA A 154 -7.41 42.79 -9.55
C ALA A 154 -6.21 42.11 -8.87
N THR A 155 -6.45 41.15 -7.99
CA THR A 155 -5.40 40.35 -7.34
C THR A 155 -5.11 39.03 -8.04
N GLY A 156 -5.75 38.77 -9.19
CA GLY A 156 -5.77 37.51 -9.93
C GLY A 156 -6.61 36.41 -9.32
N LEU A 157 -6.85 35.36 -10.11
CA LEU A 157 -7.43 34.07 -9.71
C LEU A 157 -6.36 33.11 -9.19
N LEU A 158 -6.74 31.87 -8.87
CA LEU A 158 -5.87 30.78 -8.45
C LEU A 158 -4.98 31.14 -7.25
N LYS A 159 -5.54 31.94 -6.33
CA LYS A 159 -4.82 32.51 -5.18
C LYS A 159 -5.21 31.91 -3.83
N ASN A 160 -6.15 30.96 -3.81
CA ASN A 160 -6.61 30.34 -2.58
C ASN A 160 -5.45 29.67 -1.85
N ALA A 161 -5.43 29.79 -0.53
CA ALA A 161 -4.40 29.27 0.36
C ALA A 161 -5.00 28.22 1.32
N ASP A 162 -5.87 27.35 0.78
CA ASP A 162 -6.48 26.27 1.56
C ASP A 162 -5.38 25.34 2.11
N PRO A 163 -5.30 25.12 3.44
CA PRO A 163 -4.29 24.26 4.03
C PRO A 163 -4.29 22.83 3.50
N ASN A 164 -5.44 22.31 3.01
CA ASN A 164 -5.53 20.97 2.45
C ASN A 164 -4.86 20.86 1.07
N ALA A 165 -4.67 21.98 0.37
CA ALA A 165 -3.86 22.04 -0.84
C ALA A 165 -2.36 22.26 -0.52
N GLY A 166 -1.95 22.40 0.74
CA GLY A 166 -0.55 22.62 1.10
C GLY A 166 -0.03 23.99 0.67
N ILE A 167 1.10 24.02 -0.04
CA ILE A 167 1.75 25.29 -0.44
C ILE A 167 0.85 26.02 -1.46
N PRO A 168 0.50 27.31 -1.25
CA PRO A 168 -0.33 28.06 -2.20
C PRO A 168 0.38 28.26 -3.55
N LEU A 169 -0.38 28.26 -4.65
CA LEU A 169 0.16 28.49 -6.01
C LEU A 169 0.82 29.85 -6.17
N THR A 170 0.48 30.83 -5.33
CA THR A 170 1.13 32.16 -5.30
C THR A 170 2.54 32.14 -4.72
N THR A 171 2.95 31.01 -4.13
CA THR A 171 4.27 30.82 -3.51
C THR A 171 5.10 29.81 -4.29
N ALA A 172 4.54 28.63 -4.57
CA ALA A 172 5.17 27.58 -5.37
C ALA A 172 4.09 26.95 -6.25
N ASP A 173 4.26 27.02 -7.57
CA ASP A 173 3.29 26.52 -8.55
C ASP A 173 3.58 25.10 -9.05
N GLY A 174 4.64 24.47 -8.54
CA GLY A 174 5.01 23.12 -8.93
C GLY A 174 5.45 23.05 -10.39
N LEU A 175 5.94 24.16 -10.97
CA LEU A 175 6.42 24.23 -12.34
C LEU A 175 7.87 24.67 -12.36
N ILE A 176 8.70 23.95 -13.09
CA ILE A 176 10.11 24.33 -13.30
C ILE A 176 10.40 24.41 -14.79
N LEU A 177 11.36 25.26 -15.17
CA LEU A 177 11.78 25.36 -16.57
C LEU A 177 12.23 24.01 -17.13
N GLY A 178 11.62 23.59 -18.24
CA GLY A 178 11.98 22.37 -18.93
C GLY A 178 10.96 21.98 -19.98
N THR A 179 11.31 21.05 -20.87
CA THR A 179 10.42 20.55 -21.90
C THR A 179 10.32 19.04 -21.79
N ALA A 180 9.10 18.50 -21.78
CA ALA A 180 8.88 17.07 -21.83
C ALA A 180 8.94 16.52 -23.26
N ALA A 181 9.13 15.22 -23.38
CA ALA A 181 8.89 14.52 -24.64
C ALA A 181 7.39 14.55 -24.98
N GLY A 182 7.06 14.57 -26.28
CA GLY A 182 5.67 14.58 -26.72
C GLY A 182 4.97 13.27 -26.37
N VAL A 183 3.79 13.37 -25.74
CA VAL A 183 2.99 12.22 -25.36
C VAL A 183 2.28 11.66 -26.60
N THR A 184 2.36 10.34 -26.78
CA THR A 184 1.55 9.63 -27.77
C THR A 184 0.35 9.02 -27.08
N LEU A 185 -0.85 9.51 -27.40
CA LEU A 185 -2.10 8.93 -26.95
C LEU A 185 -2.40 7.67 -27.77
N LEU A 186 -2.65 6.56 -27.07
CA LEU A 186 -3.04 5.29 -27.63
C LEU A 186 -4.54 5.11 -27.33
N PRO A 187 -5.45 5.61 -28.19
CA PRO A 187 -6.86 5.70 -27.83
C PRO A 187 -7.44 4.32 -27.48
N GLY A 188 -7.12 3.26 -28.23
CA GLY A 188 -7.70 1.94 -27.96
C GLY A 188 -9.23 2.03 -27.93
N ALA A 189 -9.84 1.56 -26.84
CA ALA A 189 -11.27 1.76 -26.55
C ALA A 189 -11.61 3.01 -25.69
N GLY A 190 -10.60 3.74 -25.23
CA GLY A 190 -10.76 4.96 -24.42
C GLY A 190 -10.71 6.23 -25.27
N ASP A 191 -11.32 7.29 -24.76
CA ASP A 191 -11.34 8.61 -25.43
C ASP A 191 -10.75 9.68 -24.51
N PHE A 192 -9.63 10.27 -24.94
CA PHE A 192 -8.98 11.36 -24.21
C PHE A 192 -9.62 12.73 -24.46
N ALA A 193 -10.57 12.85 -25.39
CA ALA A 193 -11.29 14.10 -25.63
C ALA A 193 -12.03 14.62 -24.38
N MET A 194 -12.27 13.75 -23.40
CA MET A 194 -12.81 14.14 -22.09
C MET A 194 -11.86 15.01 -21.24
N PHE A 195 -10.61 15.18 -21.64
CA PHE A 195 -9.60 16.07 -21.05
C PHE A 195 -9.22 17.21 -22.00
N ALA A 196 -10.02 17.48 -23.04
CA ALA A 196 -9.72 18.52 -24.03
C ALA A 196 -10.21 19.91 -23.54
N ASP A 197 -10.87 20.68 -24.40
CA ASP A 197 -11.34 22.04 -24.14
C ASP A 197 -12.83 22.09 -23.76
N ALA A 198 -13.34 21.08 -23.06
CA ALA A 198 -14.73 21.03 -22.64
C ALA A 198 -14.93 20.20 -21.37
N ASN A 199 -15.60 20.78 -20.37
CA ASN A 199 -16.00 20.08 -19.15
C ASN A 199 -16.71 18.75 -19.46
N SER A 200 -16.38 17.69 -18.71
CA SER A 200 -16.84 16.34 -19.02
C SER A 200 -17.32 15.60 -17.78
N THR A 201 -18.51 15.02 -17.84
CA THR A 201 -18.98 14.04 -16.84
C THR A 201 -18.61 12.61 -17.22
N THR A 202 -17.96 12.41 -18.37
CA THR A 202 -17.49 11.11 -18.82
C THR A 202 -16.24 10.75 -18.04
N ASN A 203 -16.12 9.48 -17.67
CA ASN A 203 -14.94 8.93 -17.04
C ASN A 203 -14.04 8.24 -18.07
N TYR A 204 -12.73 8.22 -17.83
CA TYR A 204 -11.79 7.58 -18.72
C TYR A 204 -11.72 6.10 -18.36
N SER A 205 -11.89 5.21 -19.34
CA SER A 205 -11.64 3.78 -19.15
C SER A 205 -11.22 3.11 -20.45
N THR A 206 -10.23 2.23 -20.38
CA THR A 206 -9.78 1.42 -21.52
C THR A 206 -9.16 0.11 -21.06
N ASN A 207 -9.25 -0.90 -21.92
CA ASN A 207 -8.59 -2.21 -21.75
C ASN A 207 -7.67 -2.54 -22.93
N SER A 208 -7.35 -1.55 -23.77
CA SER A 208 -6.55 -1.73 -24.99
C SER A 208 -5.89 -0.43 -25.46
N GLY A 209 -5.68 0.50 -24.54
CA GLY A 209 -5.19 1.85 -24.83
C GLY A 209 -4.37 2.42 -23.67
N GLY A 210 -4.09 3.70 -23.70
CA GLY A 210 -3.25 4.38 -22.71
C GLY A 210 -2.49 5.55 -23.32
N TRP A 211 -1.36 5.91 -22.74
CA TRP A 211 -0.47 6.92 -23.29
C TRP A 211 0.99 6.57 -23.02
N THR A 212 1.89 6.99 -23.92
CA THR A 212 3.29 6.54 -23.94
C THR A 212 4.24 7.63 -24.43
N VAL A 213 5.50 7.51 -24.02
CA VAL A 213 6.65 8.17 -24.64
C VAL A 213 7.59 7.11 -25.19
N LEU A 214 7.93 7.21 -26.48
CA LEU A 214 8.81 6.25 -27.13
C LEU A 214 10.23 6.30 -26.51
N GLY A 215 10.70 5.16 -26.00
CA GLY A 215 12.00 5.05 -25.31
C GLY A 215 11.96 5.39 -23.82
N GLY A 216 10.80 5.82 -23.31
CA GLY A 216 10.57 6.19 -21.94
C GLY A 216 11.06 7.60 -21.58
N ALA A 217 10.52 8.14 -20.48
CA ALA A 217 10.91 9.42 -19.92
C ALA A 217 11.38 9.26 -18.47
N PRO A 218 12.50 9.90 -18.09
CA PRO A 218 12.90 9.99 -16.71
C PRO A 218 12.02 11.00 -15.97
N GLY A 219 12.01 10.88 -14.65
CA GLY A 219 11.55 11.93 -13.75
C GLY A 219 12.43 13.16 -13.76
N VAL A 220 11.94 14.19 -13.08
CA VAL A 220 12.56 15.51 -13.05
C VAL A 220 13.27 15.68 -11.72
N ASP A 221 14.47 15.13 -11.66
CA ASP A 221 15.22 14.95 -10.43
C ASP A 221 15.82 16.26 -9.90
N GLN A 222 15.07 16.93 -9.01
CA GLN A 222 15.58 18.11 -8.27
C GLN A 222 16.18 17.78 -6.90
N ALA A 223 16.10 16.53 -6.42
CA ALA A 223 16.44 16.17 -5.03
C ALA A 223 17.05 14.77 -4.81
N GLY A 224 17.53 14.10 -5.86
CA GLY A 224 17.90 12.68 -5.85
C GLY A 224 16.71 11.71 -6.00
N THR A 225 15.55 12.19 -6.46
CA THR A 225 14.30 11.43 -6.64
C THR A 225 13.91 11.38 -8.10
N ASN A 226 13.48 10.22 -8.62
CA ASN A 226 13.13 10.05 -10.02
C ASN A 226 11.60 10.12 -10.22
N ARG A 227 11.04 11.32 -10.01
CA ARG A 227 9.59 11.55 -10.03
C ARG A 227 9.11 12.17 -11.34
N ILE A 228 8.10 11.58 -11.96
CA ILE A 228 7.50 12.09 -13.19
C ILE A 228 6.00 12.35 -13.00
N LEU A 229 5.52 13.54 -13.40
CA LEU A 229 4.10 13.87 -13.42
C LEU A 229 3.41 13.14 -14.58
N ILE A 230 2.37 12.35 -14.30
CA ILE A 230 1.65 11.59 -15.34
C ILE A 230 0.26 12.14 -15.66
N GLY A 231 -0.22 13.12 -14.89
CA GLY A 231 -1.47 13.79 -15.18
C GLY A 231 -1.89 14.78 -14.10
N GLN A 232 -2.78 15.68 -14.50
CA GLN A 232 -3.46 16.63 -13.64
C GLN A 232 -4.97 16.43 -13.85
N PHE A 233 -5.75 16.37 -12.77
CA PHE A 233 -7.19 16.09 -12.84
C PHE A 233 -7.95 17.02 -11.91
N THR A 234 -8.78 17.89 -12.46
CA THR A 234 -9.62 18.81 -11.69
C THR A 234 -11.01 18.24 -11.55
N VAL A 235 -11.34 17.78 -10.34
CA VAL A 235 -12.63 17.22 -9.98
C VAL A 235 -13.55 18.34 -9.50
N LEU A 236 -14.74 18.44 -10.09
CA LEU A 236 -15.71 19.47 -9.74
C LEU A 236 -16.20 19.33 -8.29
N ALA A 237 -16.57 20.46 -7.68
CA ALA A 237 -16.90 20.58 -6.26
C ALA A 237 -17.81 19.46 -5.71
N GLY A 238 -17.41 18.90 -4.57
CA GLY A 238 -18.10 17.78 -3.93
C GLY A 238 -17.79 16.40 -4.52
N GLY A 239 -16.96 16.33 -5.56
CA GLY A 239 -16.54 15.09 -6.19
C GLY A 239 -15.33 14.41 -5.55
N GLN A 240 -15.10 13.17 -5.94
CA GLN A 240 -13.96 12.36 -5.55
C GLN A 240 -13.27 11.80 -6.80
N LEU A 241 -11.94 11.84 -6.80
CA LEU A 241 -11.11 11.18 -7.80
C LEU A 241 -10.94 9.69 -7.43
N SER A 242 -11.04 8.80 -8.41
CA SER A 242 -10.55 7.44 -8.28
C SER A 242 -9.88 6.96 -9.56
N PHE A 243 -8.86 6.11 -9.44
CA PHE A 243 -8.19 5.54 -10.60
C PHE A 243 -7.66 4.13 -10.33
N GLU A 244 -7.44 3.42 -11.43
CA GLU A 244 -6.65 2.20 -11.49
C GLU A 244 -5.68 2.35 -12.66
N LEU A 245 -4.39 2.25 -12.39
CA LEU A 245 -3.32 2.44 -13.36
C LEU A 245 -2.56 1.12 -13.58
N ASN A 246 -1.97 0.99 -14.76
CA ASN A 246 -0.95 -0.02 -15.03
C ASN A 246 0.13 0.65 -15.86
N MET A 247 1.38 0.26 -15.67
CA MET A 247 2.50 0.96 -16.30
C MET A 247 3.69 0.08 -16.58
N ARG A 248 4.39 0.41 -17.67
CA ARG A 248 5.68 -0.18 -18.01
C ARG A 248 6.80 0.78 -17.64
N ILE A 249 7.77 0.29 -16.88
CA ILE A 249 8.95 1.04 -16.49
C ILE A 249 10.18 0.26 -16.93
N ASN A 250 11.13 0.92 -17.60
CA ASN A 250 12.42 0.35 -17.97
C ASN A 250 13.53 0.81 -17.02
N ASP A 251 14.58 0.00 -16.91
CA ASP A 251 15.75 0.27 -16.05
C ASP A 251 16.77 1.24 -16.68
N GLY A 252 16.57 1.64 -17.94
CA GLY A 252 17.53 2.42 -18.73
C GLY A 252 18.69 1.60 -19.31
N GLN A 253 18.72 0.28 -19.09
CA GLN A 253 19.67 -0.69 -19.66
C GLN A 253 19.02 -1.67 -20.64
N GLY A 254 17.71 -1.57 -20.85
CA GLY A 254 16.94 -2.33 -21.84
C GLY A 254 16.09 -3.44 -21.25
N ASN A 255 16.03 -3.58 -19.92
CA ASN A 255 15.03 -4.42 -19.26
C ASN A 255 13.85 -3.57 -18.83
N PHE A 256 12.69 -4.20 -18.66
CA PHE A 256 11.47 -3.53 -18.23
C PHE A 256 10.65 -4.43 -17.31
N VAL A 257 9.81 -3.79 -16.51
CA VAL A 257 8.80 -4.43 -15.67
C VAL A 257 7.46 -3.79 -15.95
N ASP A 258 6.45 -4.65 -16.02
CA ASP A 258 5.04 -4.27 -16.12
C ASP A 258 4.45 -4.29 -14.70
N PHE A 259 4.08 -3.11 -14.21
CA PHE A 259 3.41 -2.92 -12.93
C PHE A 259 1.91 -2.82 -13.15
N VAL A 260 1.15 -3.61 -12.39
CA VAL A 260 -0.31 -3.69 -12.49
C VAL A 260 -0.97 -3.42 -11.15
N ALA A 261 -2.18 -2.87 -11.17
CA ALA A 261 -2.90 -2.57 -9.95
C ALA A 261 -3.38 -3.82 -9.19
N ASN A 262 -3.68 -4.90 -9.91
CA ASN A 262 -4.21 -6.14 -9.33
C ASN A 262 -3.99 -7.34 -10.25
N ASN A 263 -4.15 -8.55 -9.68
CA ASN A 263 -4.19 -9.83 -10.38
C ASN A 263 -3.04 -10.05 -11.38
N PRO A 264 -1.76 -9.91 -10.97
CA PRO A 264 -0.63 -10.01 -11.90
C PRO A 264 -0.57 -11.37 -12.59
N THR A 265 -0.18 -11.35 -13.86
CA THR A 265 0.01 -12.51 -14.72
C THR A 265 1.46 -12.60 -15.20
N GLY A 266 1.98 -13.82 -15.30
CA GLY A 266 3.36 -14.02 -15.77
C GLY A 266 4.40 -13.32 -14.88
N ASN A 267 5.11 -12.33 -15.44
CA ASN A 267 6.19 -11.58 -14.79
C ASN A 267 5.75 -10.18 -14.32
N GLU A 268 4.46 -9.87 -14.33
CA GLU A 268 3.93 -8.60 -13.83
C GLU A 268 4.12 -8.48 -12.32
N VAL A 269 4.27 -7.24 -11.85
CA VAL A 269 4.42 -6.91 -10.43
C VAL A 269 3.21 -6.09 -9.98
N VAL A 270 2.57 -6.49 -8.88
CA VAL A 270 1.47 -5.72 -8.31
C VAL A 270 1.98 -4.58 -7.45
N HIS A 271 1.41 -3.38 -7.57
CA HIS A 271 1.74 -2.24 -6.72
C HIS A 271 0.49 -1.53 -6.17
N PRO A 272 0.26 -1.47 -4.84
CA PRO A 272 -0.95 -0.89 -4.26
C PRO A 272 -1.23 0.57 -4.64
N GLY A 273 -0.18 1.37 -4.77
CA GLY A 273 -0.28 2.79 -5.16
C GLY A 273 -0.89 3.02 -6.55
N LEU A 274 -0.97 1.98 -7.39
CA LEU A 274 -1.65 2.06 -8.69
C LEU A 274 -3.18 2.12 -8.58
N THR A 275 -3.73 2.03 -7.37
CA THR A 275 -5.15 2.27 -7.07
C THR A 275 -5.31 3.52 -6.22
N PHE A 276 -6.32 4.34 -6.52
CA PHE A 276 -6.65 5.51 -5.71
C PHE A 276 -8.17 5.68 -5.52
N PRO A 277 -8.63 6.06 -4.31
CA PRO A 277 -7.85 6.07 -3.06
C PRO A 277 -7.37 4.65 -2.72
N GLN A 278 -6.17 4.55 -2.13
CA GLN A 278 -5.66 3.25 -1.68
C GLN A 278 -6.56 2.71 -0.57
N ALA A 279 -6.83 1.40 -0.60
CA ALA A 279 -7.53 0.75 0.49
C ALA A 279 -6.73 0.93 1.80
N LEU A 280 -7.43 1.25 2.88
CA LEU A 280 -6.81 1.31 4.20
C LEU A 280 -6.52 -0.11 4.67
N ASP A 281 -5.34 -0.31 5.26
CA ASP A 281 -5.03 -1.52 6.00
C ASP A 281 -5.72 -1.50 7.38
N CYS A 282 -5.51 -2.56 8.17
CA CYS A 282 -6.11 -2.70 9.49
C CYS A 282 -5.63 -1.67 10.52
N GLU A 283 -4.52 -0.98 10.26
CA GLU A 283 -4.04 0.14 11.07
C GLU A 283 -4.55 1.50 10.57
N GLY A 284 -5.36 1.51 9.50
CA GLY A 284 -5.88 2.73 8.89
C GLY A 284 -4.87 3.43 7.97
N THR A 285 -3.80 2.75 7.57
CA THR A 285 -2.77 3.28 6.67
C THR A 285 -3.16 2.97 5.21
N PRO A 286 -3.30 3.98 4.33
CA PRO A 286 -3.56 3.74 2.91
C PRO A 286 -2.45 2.91 2.27
N GLY A 287 -2.79 1.77 1.66
CA GLY A 287 -1.85 0.86 1.02
C GLY A 287 -0.90 0.15 1.98
N GLY A 288 -1.17 0.19 3.29
CA GLY A 288 -0.32 -0.39 4.30
C GLY A 288 -0.33 -1.93 4.29
N THR A 289 0.62 -2.52 5.03
CA THR A 289 0.86 -3.96 5.04
C THR A 289 0.07 -4.72 6.10
N ALA A 290 -0.63 -4.03 7.00
CA ALA A 290 -1.42 -4.64 8.07
C ALA A 290 -2.73 -5.22 7.51
N LEU A 291 -2.65 -6.28 6.72
CA LEU A 291 -3.79 -6.95 6.09
C LEU A 291 -4.24 -8.16 6.92
N PRO A 292 -5.48 -8.65 6.76
CA PRO A 292 -5.90 -9.90 7.39
C PRO A 292 -4.91 -11.05 7.14
N GLY A 293 -4.50 -11.72 8.22
CA GLY A 293 -3.49 -12.77 8.25
C GLY A 293 -2.04 -12.28 8.40
N SER A 294 -1.79 -10.97 8.33
CA SER A 294 -0.46 -10.42 8.63
C SER A 294 -0.21 -10.39 10.15
N PRO A 295 1.07 -10.49 10.59
CA PRO A 295 1.41 -10.47 12.00
C PRO A 295 1.03 -9.16 12.70
N CYS A 296 0.66 -9.25 13.97
CA CYS A 296 0.40 -8.11 14.84
C CYS A 296 0.76 -8.46 16.31
N ASP A 297 0.41 -7.58 17.26
CA ASP A 297 0.53 -7.81 18.71
C ASP A 297 -0.79 -7.36 19.37
N ASP A 298 -1.55 -8.30 19.93
CA ASP A 298 -2.85 -8.03 20.58
C ASP A 298 -2.70 -7.54 22.03
N GLY A 299 -1.46 -7.48 22.53
CA GLY A 299 -1.08 -7.01 23.86
C GLY A 299 -1.44 -7.97 25.00
N MET A 300 -1.96 -9.17 24.71
CA MET A 300 -2.33 -10.15 25.74
C MET A 300 -1.20 -11.16 25.96
N ALA A 301 -0.64 -11.18 27.17
CA ALA A 301 0.45 -12.11 27.52
C ALA A 301 0.08 -13.61 27.50
N SER A 302 -1.22 -13.93 27.42
CA SER A 302 -1.72 -15.31 27.33
C SER A 302 -1.82 -15.84 25.89
N THR A 303 -1.56 -15.00 24.89
CA THR A 303 -1.65 -15.33 23.47
C THR A 303 -0.34 -15.03 22.76
N GLY A 304 -0.15 -15.64 21.59
CA GLY A 304 0.98 -15.41 20.71
C GLY A 304 0.64 -15.79 19.26
N ASP A 305 1.60 -15.61 18.36
CA ASP A 305 1.40 -15.73 16.90
C ASP A 305 0.20 -14.90 16.41
N ASP A 306 0.12 -13.65 16.90
CA ASP A 306 -1.04 -12.80 16.65
C ASP A 306 -1.11 -12.36 15.19
N THR A 307 -2.34 -12.38 14.67
CA THR A 307 -2.63 -11.98 13.30
C THR A 307 -3.89 -11.14 13.22
N TRP A 308 -3.95 -10.26 12.23
CA TRP A 308 -5.15 -9.51 11.93
C TRP A 308 -6.25 -10.45 11.40
N ASP A 309 -7.45 -10.40 11.97
CA ASP A 309 -8.61 -11.14 11.45
C ASP A 309 -9.28 -10.43 10.25
N ALA A 310 -10.31 -11.05 9.68
CA ALA A 310 -11.06 -10.49 8.54
C ALA A 310 -11.82 -9.19 8.86
N ASN A 311 -11.97 -8.85 10.14
CA ASN A 311 -12.60 -7.63 10.62
C ASN A 311 -11.57 -6.61 11.14
N CYS A 312 -10.28 -6.83 10.89
CA CYS A 312 -9.18 -6.01 11.39
C CYS A 312 -9.11 -5.92 12.92
N ASN A 313 -9.37 -7.02 13.62
CA ASN A 313 -8.97 -7.18 15.02
C ASN A 313 -7.66 -7.95 15.06
N CYS A 314 -6.67 -7.45 15.80
CA CYS A 314 -5.48 -8.22 16.10
C CYS A 314 -5.86 -9.29 17.14
N VAL A 315 -5.67 -10.56 16.80
CA VAL A 315 -6.03 -11.71 17.66
C VAL A 315 -4.91 -12.73 17.67
N GLY A 316 -4.54 -13.16 18.87
CA GLY A 316 -3.57 -14.21 19.10
C GLY A 316 -4.16 -15.60 19.32
N LEU A 317 -3.31 -16.61 19.14
CA LEU A 317 -3.60 -17.98 19.52
C LEU A 317 -3.26 -18.18 21.00
N LEU A 318 -4.11 -18.90 21.73
CA LEU A 318 -3.84 -19.24 23.13
C LEU A 318 -2.49 -19.96 23.22
N ILE A 319 -1.60 -19.46 24.08
CA ILE A 319 -0.34 -20.13 24.42
C ILE A 319 -0.66 -21.31 25.34
N ASP A 320 -0.22 -22.50 24.96
CA ASP A 320 -0.40 -23.71 25.77
C ASP A 320 0.62 -23.79 26.92
N CYS A 321 0.51 -24.83 27.75
CA CYS A 321 1.37 -24.99 28.93
C CYS A 321 2.85 -25.26 28.59
N GLU A 322 3.17 -25.62 27.36
CA GLU A 322 4.55 -25.75 26.86
C GLU A 322 5.07 -24.45 26.23
N GLY A 323 4.27 -23.39 26.20
CA GLY A 323 4.64 -22.10 25.63
C GLY A 323 4.43 -22.01 24.12
N THR A 324 3.65 -22.93 23.53
CA THR A 324 3.39 -22.98 22.09
C THR A 324 2.05 -22.30 21.76
N PRO A 325 2.04 -21.21 20.97
CA PRO A 325 0.79 -20.63 20.47
C PRO A 325 -0.03 -21.66 19.66
N GLY A 326 -1.31 -21.81 20.01
CA GLY A 326 -2.20 -22.79 19.37
C GLY A 326 -1.83 -24.25 19.66
N GLY A 327 -0.96 -24.50 20.63
CA GLY A 327 -0.52 -25.83 21.00
C GLY A 327 -1.60 -26.66 21.72
N THR A 328 -1.34 -27.95 21.86
CA THR A 328 -2.31 -28.91 22.41
C THR A 328 -2.14 -29.18 23.90
N ALA A 329 -1.06 -28.69 24.54
CA ALA A 329 -0.77 -28.90 25.95
C ALA A 329 -1.65 -28.00 26.83
N LEU A 330 -2.96 -28.20 26.78
CA LEU A 330 -3.95 -27.44 27.56
C LEU A 330 -4.26 -28.16 28.89
N PRO A 331 -4.79 -27.47 29.90
CA PRO A 331 -5.24 -28.10 31.14
C PRO A 331 -6.14 -29.32 30.87
N GLY A 332 -5.81 -30.45 31.50
CA GLY A 332 -6.46 -31.75 31.33
C GLY A 332 -5.90 -32.61 30.19
N SER A 333 -5.03 -32.09 29.32
CA SER A 333 -4.29 -32.91 28.35
C SER A 333 -3.17 -33.69 29.06
N ALA A 334 -2.82 -34.85 28.49
CA ALA A 334 -1.83 -35.74 29.07
C ALA A 334 -0.42 -35.13 29.06
N CYS A 335 0.37 -35.44 30.07
CA CYS A 335 1.77 -35.05 30.18
C CYS A 335 2.57 -36.14 30.93
N ASP A 336 3.83 -35.86 31.29
CA ASP A 336 4.68 -36.71 32.14
C ASP A 336 5.36 -35.83 33.19
N ASP A 337 5.03 -36.02 34.47
CA ASP A 337 5.58 -35.23 35.58
C ASP A 337 6.97 -35.73 36.04
N GLY A 338 7.45 -36.82 35.44
CA GLY A 338 8.75 -37.44 35.68
C GLY A 338 8.84 -38.21 37.00
N LEU A 339 7.76 -38.33 37.77
CA LEU A 339 7.73 -39.04 39.05
C LEU A 339 7.25 -40.48 38.85
N ALA A 340 8.12 -41.45 39.18
CA ALA A 340 7.78 -42.88 39.03
C ALA A 340 6.65 -43.37 39.97
N THR A 341 6.20 -42.54 40.92
CA THR A 341 5.14 -42.86 41.89
C THR A 341 3.75 -42.41 41.42
N THR A 342 3.67 -41.71 40.30
CA THR A 342 2.44 -41.16 39.74
C THR A 342 2.22 -41.65 38.30
N GLY A 343 0.97 -41.58 37.85
CA GLY A 343 0.57 -41.92 36.49
C GLY A 343 -0.72 -41.21 36.10
N ASP A 344 -1.16 -41.41 34.85
CA ASP A 344 -2.26 -40.66 34.22
C ASP A 344 -2.08 -39.13 34.37
N ASP A 345 -0.85 -38.64 34.14
CA ASP A 345 -0.49 -37.25 34.39
C ASP A 345 -1.17 -36.29 33.42
N THR A 346 -1.63 -35.16 33.96
CA THR A 346 -2.30 -34.12 33.18
C THR A 346 -1.84 -32.73 33.59
N TRP A 347 -1.92 -31.80 32.66
CA TRP A 347 -1.71 -30.38 32.96
C TRP A 347 -2.81 -29.83 33.85
N ASP A 348 -2.46 -29.16 34.95
CA ASP A 348 -3.42 -28.44 35.80
C ASP A 348 -3.77 -27.04 35.25
N ALA A 349 -4.68 -26.32 35.92
CA ALA A 349 -5.09 -24.97 35.52
C ALA A 349 -3.98 -23.90 35.62
N ASN A 350 -2.87 -24.20 36.30
CA ASN A 350 -1.71 -23.34 36.43
C ASN A 350 -0.55 -23.82 35.54
N CYS A 351 -0.80 -24.73 34.60
CA CYS A 351 0.21 -25.34 33.74
C CYS A 351 1.34 -26.06 34.50
N ASN A 352 0.99 -26.74 35.59
CA ASN A 352 1.86 -27.76 36.18
C ASN A 352 1.44 -29.13 35.66
N CYS A 353 2.38 -29.93 35.18
CA CYS A 353 2.12 -31.34 34.92
C CYS A 353 2.07 -32.09 36.25
N VAL A 354 0.94 -32.73 36.55
CA VAL A 354 0.72 -33.46 37.80
C VAL A 354 0.06 -34.81 37.55
N GLY A 355 0.57 -35.84 38.17
CA GLY A 355 0.02 -37.19 38.13
C GLY A 355 -0.84 -37.59 39.32
N LEU A 356 -1.62 -38.66 39.12
CA LEU A 356 -2.35 -39.33 40.20
C LEU A 356 -1.44 -40.36 40.86
N LEU A 357 -1.48 -40.45 42.19
CA LEU A 357 -0.72 -41.46 42.93
C LEU A 357 -1.07 -42.86 42.41
N ILE A 358 -0.06 -43.63 42.02
CA ILE A 358 -0.22 -45.04 41.65
C ILE A 358 -0.41 -45.84 42.93
N ASP A 359 -1.49 -46.61 43.01
CA ASP A 359 -1.77 -47.47 44.15
C ASP A 359 -0.98 -48.79 44.12
N CYS A 360 -1.13 -49.64 45.13
CA CYS A 360 -0.40 -50.90 45.23
C CYS A 360 -0.77 -51.94 44.16
N GLU A 361 -1.87 -51.73 43.43
CA GLU A 361 -2.28 -52.55 42.29
C GLU A 361 -1.77 -51.98 40.95
N GLY A 362 -1.06 -50.84 40.98
CA GLY A 362 -0.52 -50.19 39.80
C GLY A 362 -1.53 -49.28 39.08
N ILE A 363 -2.64 -48.91 39.75
CA ILE A 363 -3.72 -48.10 39.16
C ILE A 363 -3.54 -46.64 39.59
N PRO A 364 -3.36 -45.70 38.64
CA PRO A 364 -3.37 -44.27 38.95
C PRO A 364 -4.69 -43.83 39.58
N GLY A 365 -4.63 -43.17 40.74
CA GLY A 365 -5.80 -42.73 41.50
C GLY A 365 -6.59 -43.89 42.13
N GLY A 366 -6.03 -45.09 42.15
CA GLY A 366 -6.65 -46.27 42.73
C GLY A 366 -6.75 -46.25 44.26
N GLY A 367 -7.59 -47.13 44.80
CA GLY A 367 -7.91 -47.18 46.22
C GLY A 367 -7.00 -48.07 47.06
N ALA A 368 -6.12 -48.87 46.44
CA ALA A 368 -5.26 -49.84 47.13
C ALA A 368 -4.03 -49.15 47.76
N LEU A 369 -4.26 -48.27 48.72
CA LEU A 369 -3.21 -47.51 49.41
C LEU A 369 -2.73 -48.26 50.67
N PRO A 370 -1.50 -48.03 51.15
CA PRO A 370 -1.01 -48.58 52.41
C PRO A 370 -2.01 -48.36 53.57
N GLY A 371 -2.35 -49.44 54.28
CA GLY A 371 -3.34 -49.48 55.36
C GLY A 371 -4.79 -49.79 54.91
N MET A 372 -5.07 -49.84 53.60
CA MET A 372 -6.36 -50.30 53.09
C MET A 372 -6.45 -51.83 53.12
N ALA A 373 -7.66 -52.34 53.31
CA ALA A 373 -7.92 -53.78 53.36
C ALA A 373 -7.58 -54.46 52.02
N CYS A 374 -7.04 -55.67 52.10
CA CYS A 374 -6.74 -56.54 50.98
C CYS A 374 -6.98 -58.02 51.37
N ASP A 375 -6.72 -58.95 50.45
CA ASP A 375 -6.77 -60.41 50.70
C ASP A 375 -5.49 -61.03 50.12
N ASP A 376 -4.64 -61.59 50.99
CA ASP A 376 -3.38 -62.21 50.61
C ASP A 376 -3.54 -63.67 50.11
N GLY A 377 -4.78 -64.17 50.09
CA GLY A 377 -5.15 -65.52 49.68
C GLY A 377 -4.81 -66.61 50.71
N MET A 378 -4.31 -66.26 51.89
CA MET A 378 -3.96 -67.22 52.94
C MET A 378 -5.11 -67.37 53.95
N ALA A 379 -5.69 -68.57 54.03
CA ALA A 379 -6.81 -68.85 54.95
C ALA A 379 -6.47 -68.75 56.46
N THR A 380 -5.22 -68.45 56.81
CA THR A 380 -4.71 -68.38 58.20
C THR A 380 -4.53 -66.96 58.72
N THR A 381 -4.62 -65.96 57.86
CA THR A 381 -4.58 -64.52 58.15
C THR A 381 -6.00 -63.95 58.00
N GLY A 382 -6.24 -62.73 58.45
CA GLY A 382 -7.59 -62.17 58.47
C GLY A 382 -7.59 -60.71 58.87
N SER A 383 -8.32 -59.88 58.12
CA SER A 383 -8.23 -58.41 58.14
C SER A 383 -6.91 -57.89 57.57
N ASP A 384 -6.45 -58.48 56.45
CA ASP A 384 -5.18 -58.16 55.81
C ASP A 384 -5.18 -56.72 55.27
N THR A 385 -4.01 -56.10 55.23
CA THR A 385 -3.85 -54.73 54.74
C THR A 385 -2.60 -54.55 53.91
N TRP A 386 -2.63 -53.59 52.98
CA TRP A 386 -1.45 -53.20 52.22
C TRP A 386 -0.38 -52.58 53.13
N ASP A 387 0.86 -53.10 53.11
CA ASP A 387 1.99 -52.50 53.81
C ASP A 387 2.61 -51.32 53.04
N ALA A 388 3.62 -50.66 53.64
CA ALA A 388 4.29 -49.50 53.02
C ALA A 388 5.11 -49.85 51.75
N ASN A 389 5.35 -51.14 51.50
CA ASN A 389 6.04 -51.64 50.31
C ASN A 389 5.06 -52.27 49.31
N CYS A 390 3.75 -52.06 49.47
CA CYS A 390 2.71 -52.64 48.64
C CYS A 390 2.68 -54.17 48.63
N ASN A 391 2.96 -54.79 49.77
CA ASN A 391 2.63 -56.20 50.00
C ASN A 391 1.31 -56.30 50.77
N CYS A 392 0.39 -57.15 50.32
CA CYS A 392 -0.77 -57.53 51.13
C CYS A 392 -0.33 -58.55 52.20
N VAL A 393 -0.48 -58.21 53.48
CA VAL A 393 0.07 -58.96 54.63
C VAL A 393 -0.85 -59.02 55.84
#